data_AF-A0A9D9DN15-F1
#
_entry.id   AF-A0A9D9DN15-F1
#
_cell.length_a   1.000
_cell.length_b   1.000
_cell.length_c   1.000
_cell.angle_alpha   90.00
_cell.angle_beta   90.00
_cell.angle_gamma   90.00
#
_symmetry.space_group_name_H-M   'P 1'
#
loop_
_entity.id
_entity.type
_entity.pdbx_description
1 polymer ?
#
loop_
_entity_poly.entity_id
_entity_poly.type
_entity_poly.pdbx_seq_one_letter_code
_entity_poly.pdbx_strand_id
1 'polypeptide(L)'
;MKTVREESINLQSALKDDLVRMISQIKEELYMQQKQLRENLGISFREFRETLDKNNELTNQVMTAKFESLEKFQNERLAALDKNQKESLERLDRTQNELIARSNEKLEHIRATVEEKLDKTLSERLGKSFETVGRQLNEVQQGLGEMKNLAQDVGGLKKVLSNVKMRGGFGEVQLQMLLENILAPEQFAANVAPRKGSRDIVEFAVKLPGNSDSIPHIWLPIDAKFPKDVYEKLQNAYDNGDPALIETAQKELDSVIKANARDISTKYIDPPHTTNFAIMFLPFEGIYAEVVRKADLLESHQKNYNVIVTG
;
A
#
# COMPACT_ATOMS: atom_id res chain seq x y z
N MET A 1 -72.31 -111.02 69.37
CA MET A 1 -72.12 -110.58 67.95
C MET A 1 -72.98 -109.38 67.53
N LYS A 2 -74.16 -109.10 68.13
CA LYS A 2 -74.95 -107.89 67.80
C LYS A 2 -74.34 -106.58 68.37
N THR A 3 -73.79 -106.62 69.57
CA THR A 3 -73.26 -105.44 70.30
C THR A 3 -72.01 -104.81 69.66
N VAL A 4 -71.10 -105.62 69.12
CA VAL A 4 -69.86 -105.15 68.45
C VAL A 4 -70.16 -104.42 67.12
N ARG A 5 -71.27 -104.76 66.46
CA ARG A 5 -71.67 -104.16 65.18
C ARG A 5 -72.28 -102.77 65.38
N GLU A 6 -73.02 -102.56 66.47
CA GLU A 6 -73.54 -101.25 66.88
C GLU A 6 -72.42 -100.30 67.33
N GLU A 7 -71.45 -100.79 68.11
CA GLU A 7 -70.26 -100.00 68.50
C GLU A 7 -69.42 -99.58 67.29
N SER A 8 -69.22 -100.47 66.31
CA SER A 8 -68.50 -100.15 65.07
C SER A 8 -69.23 -99.12 64.20
N ILE A 9 -70.57 -99.13 64.17
CA ILE A 9 -71.37 -98.15 63.44
C ILE A 9 -71.32 -96.78 64.13
N ASN A 10 -71.40 -96.76 65.46
CA ASN A 10 -71.26 -95.54 66.26
C ASN A 10 -69.86 -94.93 66.12
N LEU A 11 -68.81 -95.75 66.12
CA LEU A 11 -67.43 -95.30 65.92
C LEU A 11 -67.21 -94.72 64.51
N GLN A 12 -67.78 -95.35 63.48
CA GLN A 12 -67.73 -94.84 62.11
C GLN A 12 -68.51 -93.53 61.94
N SER A 13 -69.66 -93.39 62.60
CA SER A 13 -70.42 -92.14 62.62
C SER A 13 -69.64 -91.03 63.31
N ALA A 14 -69.06 -91.30 64.48
CA ALA A 14 -68.25 -90.33 65.21
C ALA A 14 -67.01 -89.89 64.41
N LEU A 15 -66.32 -90.83 63.75
CA LEU A 15 -65.18 -90.54 62.89
C LEU A 15 -65.58 -89.70 61.67
N LYS A 16 -66.75 -89.97 61.07
CA LYS A 16 -67.28 -89.19 59.95
C LYS A 16 -67.64 -87.77 60.39
N ASP A 17 -68.24 -87.61 61.56
CA ASP A 17 -68.57 -86.30 62.12
C ASP A 17 -67.31 -85.49 62.44
N ASP A 18 -66.27 -86.12 63.00
CA ASP A 18 -64.97 -85.48 63.23
C ASP A 18 -64.29 -85.08 61.92
N LEU A 19 -64.32 -85.93 60.89
CA LEU A 19 -63.80 -85.58 59.56
C LEU A 19 -64.55 -84.40 58.93
N VAL A 20 -65.88 -84.35 59.07
CA VAL A 20 -66.69 -83.22 58.58
C VAL A 20 -66.34 -81.94 59.34
N ARG A 21 -66.14 -82.02 60.67
CA ARG A 21 -65.66 -80.88 61.48
C ARG A 21 -64.29 -80.41 61.03
N MET A 22 -63.35 -81.33 60.82
CA MET A 22 -61.97 -81.02 60.38
C MET A 22 -61.96 -80.36 59.00
N ILE A 23 -62.73 -80.88 58.03
CA ILE A 23 -62.86 -80.29 56.69
C ILE A 23 -63.50 -78.90 56.76
N SER A 24 -64.48 -78.71 57.66
CA SER A 24 -65.13 -77.41 57.85
C SER A 24 -64.15 -76.39 58.43
N GLN A 25 -63.36 -76.78 59.43
CA GLN A 25 -62.28 -75.95 59.99
C GLN A 25 -61.23 -75.58 58.95
N ILE A 26 -60.75 -76.53 58.15
CA ILE A 26 -59.77 -76.27 57.08
C ILE A 26 -60.34 -75.31 56.03
N LYS A 27 -61.61 -75.45 55.66
CA LYS A 27 -62.27 -74.52 54.71
C LYS A 27 -62.39 -73.11 55.29
N GLU A 28 -62.72 -72.99 56.58
CA GLU A 28 -62.75 -71.71 57.27
C GLU A 28 -61.36 -71.06 57.34
N GLU A 29 -60.33 -71.82 57.70
CA GLU A 29 -58.94 -71.33 57.73
C GLU A 29 -58.46 -70.89 56.34
N LEU A 30 -58.73 -71.68 55.29
CA LEU A 30 -58.40 -71.33 53.91
C LEU A 30 -59.12 -70.06 53.46
N TYR A 31 -60.40 -69.91 53.81
CA TYR A 31 -61.17 -68.71 53.50
C TYR A 31 -60.58 -67.49 54.21
N MET A 32 -60.19 -67.64 55.48
CA MET A 32 -59.55 -66.58 56.26
C MET A 32 -58.17 -66.21 55.71
N GLN A 33 -57.34 -67.20 55.33
CA GLN A 33 -56.04 -66.94 54.68
C GLN A 33 -56.20 -66.24 53.32
N GLN A 34 -57.16 -66.67 52.49
CA GLN A 34 -57.41 -66.02 51.20
C GLN A 34 -57.89 -64.58 51.39
N LYS A 35 -58.72 -64.32 52.40
CA LYS A 35 -59.17 -62.98 52.76
C LYS A 35 -57.99 -62.12 53.22
N GLN A 36 -57.17 -62.61 54.15
CA GLN A 36 -55.95 -61.93 54.61
C GLN A 36 -54.98 -61.64 53.47
N LEU A 37 -54.79 -62.58 52.54
CA LEU A 37 -53.94 -62.38 51.37
C LEU A 37 -54.46 -61.25 50.47
N ARG A 38 -55.77 -61.21 50.21
CA ARG A 38 -56.39 -60.13 49.42
C ARG A 38 -56.26 -58.77 50.12
N GLU A 39 -56.44 -58.73 51.43
CA GLU A 39 -56.27 -57.53 52.24
C GLU A 39 -54.82 -57.04 52.22
N ASN A 40 -53.85 -57.93 52.45
CA ASN A 40 -52.42 -57.63 52.40
C ASN A 40 -52.00 -57.14 51.01
N LEU A 41 -52.45 -57.80 49.94
CA LEU A 41 -52.22 -57.34 48.56
C LEU A 41 -52.81 -55.95 48.33
N GLY A 42 -54.02 -55.68 48.81
CA GLY A 42 -54.65 -54.36 48.70
C GLY A 42 -53.92 -53.26 49.49
N ILE A 43 -53.24 -53.61 50.59
CA ILE A 43 -52.36 -52.69 51.33
C ILE A 43 -51.08 -52.46 50.53
N SER A 44 -50.37 -53.51 50.11
CA SER A 44 -49.13 -53.39 49.35
C SER A 44 -49.30 -52.64 48.02
N PHE A 45 -50.43 -52.82 47.31
CA PHE A 45 -50.73 -52.04 46.10
C PHE A 45 -50.97 -50.56 46.39
N ARG A 46 -51.59 -50.23 47.53
CA ARG A 46 -51.76 -48.83 47.95
C ARG A 46 -50.41 -48.20 48.29
N GLU A 47 -49.57 -48.90 49.07
CA GLU A 47 -48.21 -48.44 49.40
C GLU A 47 -47.34 -48.26 48.16
N PHE A 48 -47.43 -49.19 47.19
CA PHE A 48 -46.73 -49.09 45.93
C PHE A 48 -47.19 -47.88 45.11
N ARG A 49 -48.51 -47.66 45.02
CA ARG A 49 -49.07 -46.49 44.34
C ARG A 49 -48.63 -45.19 44.99
N GLU A 50 -48.69 -45.09 46.31
CA GLU A 50 -48.21 -43.92 47.06
C GLU A 50 -46.71 -43.68 46.84
N THR A 51 -45.91 -44.74 46.77
CA THR A 51 -44.48 -44.63 46.48
C THR A 51 -44.23 -44.14 45.06
N LEU A 52 -44.99 -44.62 44.08
CA LEU A 52 -44.92 -44.14 42.70
C LEU A 52 -45.35 -42.67 42.56
N ASP A 53 -46.44 -42.28 43.21
CA ASP A 53 -46.92 -40.90 43.19
C ASP A 53 -45.88 -39.95 43.81
N LYS A 54 -45.31 -40.32 44.97
CA LYS A 54 -44.19 -39.59 45.60
C LYS A 54 -42.95 -39.52 44.70
N ASN A 55 -42.61 -40.60 44.00
CA ASN A 55 -41.45 -40.62 43.11
C ASN A 55 -41.67 -39.73 41.87
N ASN A 56 -42.89 -39.72 41.32
CA ASN A 56 -43.27 -38.83 40.23
C ASN A 56 -43.24 -37.36 40.66
N GLU A 57 -43.78 -37.05 41.85
CA GLU A 57 -43.69 -35.70 42.43
C GLU A 57 -42.24 -35.26 42.65
N LEU A 58 -41.41 -36.12 43.24
CA LEU A 58 -39.98 -35.83 43.44
C LEU A 58 -39.25 -35.62 42.12
N THR A 59 -39.55 -36.45 41.11
CA THR A 59 -38.96 -36.32 39.78
C THR A 59 -39.35 -34.99 39.13
N ASN A 60 -40.62 -34.60 39.22
CA ASN A 60 -41.10 -33.31 38.72
C ASN A 60 -40.46 -32.13 39.46
N GLN A 61 -40.34 -32.20 40.79
CA GLN A 61 -39.67 -31.17 41.58
C GLN A 61 -38.19 -31.02 41.19
N VAL A 62 -37.45 -32.12 41.05
CA VAL A 62 -36.05 -32.11 40.61
C VAL A 62 -35.93 -31.56 39.19
N MET A 63 -36.86 -31.89 38.30
CA MET A 63 -36.87 -31.39 36.93
C MET A 63 -37.10 -29.88 36.89
N THR A 64 -38.09 -29.37 37.63
CA THR A 64 -38.35 -27.92 37.76
C THR A 64 -37.15 -27.18 38.35
N ALA A 65 -36.58 -27.69 39.44
CA ALA A 65 -35.39 -27.09 40.06
C ALA A 65 -34.18 -27.07 39.10
N LYS A 66 -34.00 -28.13 38.29
CA LYS A 66 -32.97 -28.15 37.25
C LYS A 66 -33.25 -27.13 36.16
N PHE A 67 -34.49 -26.99 35.69
CA PHE A 67 -34.85 -25.98 34.69
C PHE A 67 -34.61 -24.56 35.21
N GLU A 68 -35.05 -24.24 36.43
CA GLU A 68 -34.78 -22.94 37.06
C GLU A 68 -33.28 -22.67 37.20
N SER A 69 -32.50 -23.69 37.58
CA SER A 69 -31.04 -23.56 37.68
C SER A 69 -30.38 -23.32 36.31
N LEU A 70 -30.87 -23.96 35.25
CA LEU A 70 -30.38 -23.80 33.88
C LEU A 70 -30.75 -22.42 33.34
N GLU A 71 -31.97 -21.96 33.57
CA GLU A 71 -32.42 -20.62 33.20
C GLU A 71 -31.58 -19.55 33.89
N LYS A 72 -31.34 -19.70 35.20
CA LYS A 72 -30.46 -18.82 35.95
C LYS A 72 -29.03 -18.81 35.40
N PHE A 73 -28.45 -19.99 35.13
CA PHE A 73 -27.11 -20.11 34.55
C PHE A 73 -27.03 -19.48 33.15
N GLN A 74 -28.04 -19.66 32.31
CA GLN A 74 -28.10 -19.03 30.99
C GLN A 74 -28.20 -17.50 31.10
N ASN A 75 -29.05 -16.98 31.98
CA ASN A 75 -29.20 -15.54 32.20
C ASN A 75 -27.91 -14.91 32.74
N GLU A 76 -27.24 -15.56 33.69
CA GLU A 76 -25.93 -15.11 34.20
C GLU A 76 -24.87 -15.10 33.09
N ARG A 77 -24.86 -16.12 32.21
CA ARG A 77 -23.94 -16.18 31.09
C ARG A 77 -24.22 -15.11 30.04
N LEU A 78 -25.49 -14.84 29.73
CA LEU A 78 -25.88 -13.76 28.82
C LEU A 78 -25.49 -12.39 29.38
N ALA A 79 -25.73 -12.14 30.68
CA ALA A 79 -25.31 -10.92 31.34
C ALA A 79 -23.77 -10.75 31.34
N ALA A 80 -23.03 -11.84 31.55
CA ALA A 80 -21.57 -11.82 31.48
C ALA A 80 -21.05 -11.54 30.05
N LEU A 81 -21.71 -12.10 29.03
CA LEU A 81 -21.38 -11.85 27.62
C LEU A 81 -21.66 -10.39 27.24
N ASP A 82 -22.81 -9.85 27.62
CA ASP A 82 -23.18 -8.46 27.36
C ASP A 82 -22.19 -7.49 28.02
N LYS A 83 -21.81 -7.77 29.28
CA LYS A 83 -20.77 -7.01 29.99
C LYS A 83 -19.42 -7.06 29.26
N ASN A 84 -18.96 -8.26 28.88
CA ASN A 84 -17.69 -8.41 28.17
C ASN A 84 -17.71 -7.73 26.79
N GLN A 85 -18.83 -7.80 26.07
CA GLN A 85 -18.99 -7.15 24.79
C GLN A 85 -18.92 -5.63 24.94
N LYS A 86 -19.60 -5.07 25.95
CA LYS A 86 -19.56 -3.64 26.26
C LYS A 86 -18.15 -3.18 26.63
N GLU A 87 -17.45 -3.90 27.52
CA GLU A 87 -16.06 -3.58 27.88
C GLU A 87 -15.12 -3.65 26.67
N SER A 88 -15.32 -4.62 25.76
CA SER A 88 -14.55 -4.73 24.53
C SER A 88 -14.79 -3.56 23.58
N LEU A 89 -16.05 -3.13 23.42
CA LEU A 89 -16.39 -1.97 22.60
C LEU A 89 -15.79 -0.68 23.19
N GLU A 90 -15.88 -0.47 24.50
CA GLU A 90 -15.26 0.67 25.17
C GLU A 90 -13.73 0.69 25.00
N ARG A 91 -13.07 -0.47 25.04
CA ARG A 91 -11.63 -0.58 24.76
C ARG A 91 -11.29 -0.25 23.32
N LEU A 92 -12.11 -0.70 22.36
CA LEU A 92 -11.92 -0.40 20.95
C LEU A 92 -12.08 1.10 20.70
N ASP A 93 -13.11 1.73 21.25
CA ASP A 93 -13.34 3.17 21.14
C ASP A 93 -12.17 3.99 21.72
N ARG A 94 -11.65 3.60 22.90
CA ARG A 94 -10.48 4.24 23.49
C ARG A 94 -9.25 4.09 22.60
N THR A 95 -8.98 2.89 22.12
CA THR A 95 -7.83 2.61 21.25
C THR A 95 -7.93 3.39 19.93
N GLN A 96 -9.12 3.45 19.35
CA GLN A 96 -9.37 4.22 18.12
C GLN A 96 -9.15 5.72 18.35
N ASN A 97 -9.65 6.27 19.45
CA ASN A 97 -9.44 7.67 19.79
C ASN A 97 -7.95 7.99 20.06
N GLU A 98 -7.22 7.10 20.74
CA GLU A 98 -5.77 7.25 20.93
C GLU A 98 -4.99 7.21 19.61
N LEU A 99 -5.38 6.33 18.69
CA LEU A 99 -4.77 6.26 17.35
C LEU A 99 -5.05 7.53 16.55
N ILE A 100 -6.28 8.06 16.59
CA ILE A 100 -6.63 9.33 15.95
C ILE A 100 -5.82 10.48 16.55
N ALA A 101 -5.72 10.56 17.87
CA ALA A 101 -4.94 11.58 18.56
C ALA A 101 -3.46 11.52 18.18
N ARG A 102 -2.84 10.33 18.21
CA ARG A 102 -1.45 10.12 17.78
C ARG A 102 -1.23 10.43 16.31
N SER A 103 -2.20 10.12 15.45
CA SER A 103 -2.14 10.45 14.03
C SER A 103 -2.14 11.96 13.84
N ASN A 104 -3.03 12.69 14.53
CA ASN A 104 -3.07 14.15 14.48
C ASN A 104 -1.77 14.77 15.01
N GLU A 105 -1.24 14.28 16.13
CA GLU A 105 0.04 14.73 16.68
C GLU A 105 1.19 14.50 15.69
N LYS A 106 1.22 13.35 15.01
CA LYS A 106 2.23 13.06 14.00
C LYS A 106 2.10 13.93 12.76
N LEU A 107 0.87 14.26 12.34
CA LEU A 107 0.62 15.20 11.25
C LEU A 107 1.08 16.63 11.62
N GLU A 108 0.81 17.08 12.84
CA GLU A 108 1.29 18.37 13.34
C GLU A 108 2.82 18.39 13.47
N HIS A 109 3.44 17.31 13.96
CA HIS A 109 4.90 17.20 13.97
C HIS A 109 5.49 17.25 12.56
N ILE A 110 4.86 16.57 11.57
CA ILE A 110 5.28 16.64 10.17
C ILE A 110 5.14 18.07 9.66
N ARG A 111 4.01 18.74 9.92
CA ARG A 111 3.80 20.15 9.55
C ARG A 111 4.89 21.05 10.11
N ALA A 112 5.12 21.00 11.42
CA ALA A 112 6.14 21.81 12.09
C ALA A 112 7.56 21.51 11.55
N THR A 113 7.90 20.24 11.31
CA THR A 113 9.22 19.87 10.75
C THR A 113 9.38 20.35 9.30
N VAL A 114 8.30 20.27 8.51
CA VAL A 114 8.28 20.74 7.12
C VAL A 114 8.41 22.25 7.08
N GLU A 115 7.71 22.97 7.96
CA GLU A 115 7.78 24.42 8.09
C GLU A 115 9.18 24.86 8.55
N GLU A 116 9.76 24.22 9.57
CA GLU A 116 11.14 24.50 10.02
C GLU A 116 12.17 24.22 8.92
N LYS A 117 12.04 23.11 8.19
CA LYS A 117 12.94 22.79 7.07
C LYS A 117 12.75 23.74 5.89
N LEU A 118 11.52 24.16 5.59
CA LEU A 118 11.24 25.15 4.55
C LEU A 118 11.88 26.48 4.94
N ASP A 119 11.65 26.98 6.15
CA ASP A 119 12.21 28.26 6.61
C ASP A 119 13.75 28.24 6.66
N LYS A 120 14.36 27.16 7.17
CA LYS A 120 15.83 27.01 7.15
C LYS A 120 16.36 26.93 5.72
N THR A 121 15.80 26.06 4.88
CA THR A 121 16.32 25.83 3.53
C THR A 121 16.10 27.07 2.65
N LEU A 122 14.95 27.73 2.80
CA LEU A 122 14.61 28.95 2.08
C LEU A 122 15.46 30.12 2.58
N SER A 123 15.63 30.32 3.89
CA SER A 123 16.51 31.37 4.44
C SER A 123 17.97 31.14 4.06
N GLU A 124 18.47 29.90 4.10
CA GLU A 124 19.85 29.60 3.70
C GLU A 124 20.05 29.81 2.20
N ARG A 125 19.11 29.39 1.35
CA ARG A 125 19.20 29.61 -0.10
C ARG A 125 19.01 31.07 -0.47
N LEU A 126 18.03 31.77 0.10
CA LEU A 126 17.83 33.21 -0.12
C LEU A 126 19.00 34.00 0.43
N GLY A 127 19.50 33.67 1.62
CA GLY A 127 20.69 34.29 2.22
C GLY A 127 21.91 34.13 1.34
N LYS A 128 22.20 32.91 0.85
CA LYS A 128 23.29 32.67 -0.11
C LYS A 128 23.06 33.38 -1.44
N SER A 129 21.82 33.45 -1.92
CA SER A 129 21.49 34.16 -3.16
C SER A 129 21.69 35.67 -3.01
N PHE A 130 21.22 36.26 -1.91
CA PHE A 130 21.40 37.68 -1.60
C PHE A 130 22.85 38.04 -1.24
N GLU A 131 23.61 37.15 -0.59
CA GLU A 131 25.05 37.33 -0.41
C GLU A 131 25.79 37.28 -1.74
N THR A 132 25.43 36.35 -2.63
CA THR A 132 26.05 36.24 -3.96
C THR A 132 25.72 37.46 -4.82
N VAL A 133 24.45 37.89 -4.81
CA VAL A 133 24.00 39.11 -5.49
C VAL A 133 24.62 40.36 -4.87
N GLY A 134 24.76 40.41 -3.54
CA GLY A 134 25.42 41.52 -2.82
C GLY A 134 26.92 41.58 -3.09
N ARG A 135 27.58 40.41 -3.21
CA ARG A 135 28.99 40.30 -3.60
C ARG A 135 29.19 40.72 -5.06
N GLN A 136 28.31 40.30 -5.96
CA GLN A 136 28.27 40.77 -7.35
C GLN A 136 27.98 42.28 -7.44
N LEU A 137 27.10 42.83 -6.61
CA LEU A 137 26.84 44.27 -6.54
C LEU A 137 28.07 45.04 -6.04
N ASN A 138 28.80 44.52 -5.04
CA ASN A 138 30.05 45.11 -4.56
C ASN A 138 31.18 45.01 -5.59
N GLU A 139 31.32 43.87 -6.28
CA GLU A 139 32.26 43.68 -7.39
C GLU A 139 31.89 44.59 -8.58
N VAL A 140 30.59 44.81 -8.83
CA VAL A 140 30.11 45.79 -9.82
C VAL A 140 30.37 47.21 -9.33
N GLN A 141 30.26 47.53 -8.04
CA GLN A 141 30.55 48.86 -7.51
C GLN A 141 32.06 49.18 -7.54
N GLN A 142 32.91 48.20 -7.21
CA GLN A 142 34.36 48.27 -7.41
C GLN A 142 34.71 48.35 -8.90
N GLY A 143 34.09 47.52 -9.73
CA GLY A 143 34.24 47.54 -11.18
C GLY A 143 33.75 48.83 -11.82
N LEU A 144 32.73 49.49 -11.27
CA LEU A 144 32.25 50.83 -11.65
C LEU A 144 33.21 51.93 -11.18
N GLY A 145 33.90 51.74 -10.05
CA GLY A 145 35.00 52.60 -9.59
C GLY A 145 36.22 52.53 -10.51
N GLU A 146 36.54 51.34 -11.03
CA GLU A 146 37.57 51.14 -12.04
C GLU A 146 37.11 51.56 -13.46
N MET A 147 35.81 51.47 -13.76
CA MET A 147 35.19 51.91 -15.03
C MET A 147 34.92 53.42 -15.14
N LYS A 148 35.13 54.24 -14.10
CA LYS A 148 35.20 55.70 -14.31
C LYS A 148 36.39 56.09 -15.22
N ASN A 149 37.37 55.20 -15.37
CA ASN A 149 38.47 55.31 -16.33
C ASN A 149 38.26 54.51 -17.64
N LEU A 150 37.17 53.76 -17.78
CA LEU A 150 36.89 52.90 -18.93
C LEU A 150 35.53 53.23 -19.57
N ALA A 151 35.09 54.48 -19.46
CA ALA A 151 33.86 55.00 -20.05
C ALA A 151 34.03 55.37 -21.54
N GLN A 152 34.74 54.55 -22.31
CA GLN A 152 34.99 54.82 -23.74
C GLN A 152 34.60 53.68 -24.71
N ASP A 153 34.05 52.55 -24.24
CA ASP A 153 33.73 51.46 -25.16
C ASP A 153 32.32 50.87 -24.93
N VAL A 154 31.35 51.50 -25.59
CA VAL A 154 29.98 51.04 -25.70
C VAL A 154 29.95 49.84 -26.66
N GLY A 155 30.26 48.64 -26.15
CA GLY A 155 30.26 47.41 -26.95
C GLY A 155 30.03 46.10 -26.17
N GLY A 156 29.93 46.14 -24.84
CA GLY A 156 29.96 44.95 -23.98
C GLY A 156 28.73 44.04 -24.05
N LEU A 157 27.53 44.59 -24.20
CA LEU A 157 26.30 43.78 -24.13
C LEU A 157 26.07 42.90 -25.37
N LYS A 158 26.53 43.32 -26.55
CA LYS A 158 26.55 42.46 -27.76
C LYS A 158 27.61 41.35 -27.66
N LYS A 159 28.64 41.53 -26.83
CA LYS A 159 29.78 40.62 -26.65
C LYS A 159 29.52 39.48 -25.66
N VAL A 160 28.61 39.66 -24.70
CA VAL A 160 28.26 38.61 -23.73
C VAL A 160 27.45 37.48 -24.41
N LEU A 161 26.67 37.81 -25.43
CA LEU A 161 25.89 36.86 -26.23
C LEU A 161 26.64 36.27 -27.44
N SER A 162 27.85 36.75 -27.74
CA SER A 162 28.71 36.23 -28.83
C SER A 162 29.80 35.27 -28.34
N ASN A 163 29.93 35.09 -27.02
CA ASN A 163 31.01 34.30 -26.43
C ASN A 163 30.66 32.80 -26.41
N VAL A 164 31.41 31.99 -27.17
CA VAL A 164 31.14 30.56 -27.41
C VAL A 164 31.02 29.73 -26.11
N LYS A 165 31.72 30.13 -25.03
CA LYS A 165 31.62 29.46 -23.71
C LYS A 165 30.31 29.73 -22.96
N MET A 166 29.73 30.93 -23.11
CA MET A 166 28.43 31.26 -22.51
C MET A 166 27.27 30.61 -23.30
N ARG A 167 27.50 30.26 -24.58
CA ARG A 167 26.52 29.58 -25.44
C ARG A 167 26.23 28.14 -24.99
N GLY A 168 27.24 27.41 -24.51
CA GLY A 168 27.08 26.04 -24.00
C GLY A 168 26.41 26.00 -22.64
N GLY A 169 26.87 26.86 -21.71
CA GLY A 169 26.39 26.85 -20.33
C GLY A 169 24.90 27.14 -20.15
N PHE A 170 24.27 27.93 -21.02
CA PHE A 170 22.83 28.21 -20.91
C PHE A 170 21.97 26.96 -21.17
N GLY A 171 22.30 26.19 -22.22
CA GLY A 171 21.59 24.95 -22.54
C GLY A 171 21.77 23.88 -21.48
N GLU A 172 22.99 23.78 -20.93
CA GLU A 172 23.31 22.88 -19.82
C GLU A 172 22.53 23.23 -18.55
N VAL A 173 22.46 24.51 -18.18
CA VAL A 173 21.72 24.95 -16.99
C VAL A 173 20.21 24.65 -17.13
N GLN A 174 19.62 24.92 -18.29
CA GLN A 174 18.21 24.62 -18.52
C GLN A 174 17.94 23.12 -18.46
N LEU A 175 18.79 22.31 -19.08
CA LEU A 175 18.69 20.85 -19.02
C LEU A 175 18.84 20.34 -17.58
N GLN A 176 19.79 20.88 -16.83
CA GLN A 176 19.97 20.53 -15.42
C GLN A 176 18.71 20.82 -14.60
N MET A 177 18.14 22.02 -14.75
CA MET A 177 16.91 22.40 -14.05
C MET A 177 15.74 21.47 -14.42
N LEU A 178 15.63 21.08 -15.68
CA LEU A 178 14.58 20.16 -16.13
C LEU A 178 14.76 18.77 -15.52
N LEU A 179 15.99 18.24 -15.52
CA LEU A 179 16.29 16.95 -14.92
C LEU A 179 16.07 16.94 -13.41
N GLU A 180 16.50 17.99 -12.69
CA GLU A 180 16.30 18.13 -11.24
C GLU A 180 14.82 18.20 -10.84
N ASN A 181 13.95 18.74 -11.71
CA ASN A 181 12.51 18.82 -11.44
C ASN A 181 11.77 17.50 -11.67
N ILE A 182 12.28 16.64 -12.56
CA ILE A 182 11.59 15.41 -13.00
C ILE A 182 12.17 14.16 -12.33
N LEU A 183 13.48 14.15 -12.07
CA LEU A 183 14.22 12.98 -11.61
C LEU A 183 14.86 13.25 -10.25
N ALA A 184 14.98 12.21 -9.44
CA ALA A 184 15.77 12.28 -8.22
C ALA A 184 17.28 12.42 -8.57
N PRO A 185 18.09 13.10 -7.73
CA PRO A 185 19.52 13.31 -7.99
C PRO A 185 20.32 12.02 -8.25
N GLU A 186 19.86 10.87 -7.74
CA GLU A 186 20.51 9.58 -7.92
C GLU A 186 20.17 8.90 -9.27
N GLN A 187 19.15 9.41 -9.98
CA GLN A 187 18.66 8.87 -11.25
C GLN A 187 19.34 9.48 -12.47
N PHE A 188 20.14 10.54 -12.31
CA PHE A 188 20.93 11.12 -13.39
C PHE A 188 22.31 11.57 -12.88
N ALA A 189 23.24 11.80 -13.78
CA ALA A 189 24.56 12.33 -13.45
C ALA A 189 25.00 13.34 -14.50
N ALA A 190 25.70 14.38 -14.06
CA ALA A 190 26.33 15.36 -14.94
C ALA A 190 27.75 14.92 -15.32
N ASN A 191 28.23 15.34 -16.48
CA ASN A 191 29.60 15.12 -16.95
C ASN A 191 30.03 13.65 -16.91
N VAL A 192 29.24 12.79 -17.55
CA VAL A 192 29.50 11.35 -17.58
C VAL A 192 30.31 10.98 -18.82
N ALA A 193 31.23 10.03 -18.71
CA ALA A 193 31.84 9.37 -19.86
C ALA A 193 31.09 8.04 -20.12
N PRO A 194 30.06 8.02 -20.98
CA PRO A 194 29.15 6.87 -21.09
C PRO A 194 29.80 5.69 -21.82
N ARG A 195 30.78 5.97 -22.69
CA ARG A 195 31.53 4.97 -23.45
C ARG A 195 32.77 4.53 -22.69
N LYS A 196 32.92 3.21 -22.51
CA LYS A 196 34.05 2.65 -21.75
C LYS A 196 35.38 2.89 -22.48
N GLY A 197 36.27 3.65 -21.85
CA GLY A 197 37.59 4.00 -22.41
C GLY A 197 37.61 5.22 -23.34
N SER A 198 36.47 5.90 -23.54
CA SER A 198 36.45 7.21 -24.20
C SER A 198 36.77 8.33 -23.20
N ARG A 199 37.30 9.44 -23.72
CA ARG A 199 37.42 10.73 -23.01
C ARG A 199 36.26 11.68 -23.32
N ASP A 200 35.35 11.29 -24.19
CA ASP A 200 34.17 12.08 -24.52
C ASP A 200 33.21 12.08 -23.33
N ILE A 201 32.94 13.27 -22.82
CA ILE A 201 32.05 13.51 -21.68
C ILE A 201 30.75 14.07 -22.24
N VAL A 202 29.64 13.44 -21.89
CA VAL A 202 28.29 13.97 -22.14
C VAL A 202 27.87 14.86 -20.97
N GLU A 203 27.16 15.93 -21.27
CA GLU A 203 26.71 16.92 -20.28
C GLU A 203 25.86 16.25 -19.20
N PHE A 204 24.91 15.40 -19.58
CA PHE A 204 24.09 14.62 -18.65
C PHE A 204 23.83 13.20 -19.14
N ALA A 205 23.66 12.27 -18.21
CA ALA A 205 23.21 10.92 -18.51
C ALA A 205 22.20 10.43 -17.46
N VAL A 206 21.09 9.85 -17.91
CA VAL A 206 20.07 9.23 -17.03
C VAL A 206 20.43 7.78 -16.78
N LYS A 207 20.31 7.35 -15.52
CA LYS A 207 20.60 6.00 -15.06
C LYS A 207 19.36 5.14 -15.17
N LEU A 208 19.38 4.18 -16.09
CA LEU A 208 18.29 3.22 -16.29
C LEU A 208 18.67 1.85 -15.70
N PRO A 209 17.68 1.06 -15.23
CA PRO A 209 17.94 -0.28 -14.72
C PRO A 209 18.55 -1.16 -15.83
N GLY A 210 19.62 -1.88 -15.53
CA GLY A 210 20.24 -2.78 -16.49
C GLY A 210 19.55 -4.15 -16.58
N ASN A 211 19.80 -4.86 -17.67
CA ASN A 211 19.09 -6.10 -18.03
C ASN A 211 19.71 -7.38 -17.43
N SER A 212 20.76 -7.29 -16.60
CA SER A 212 21.46 -8.45 -16.04
C SER A 212 22.23 -8.06 -14.77
N ASP A 213 22.44 -9.00 -13.84
CA ASP A 213 23.24 -8.81 -12.62
C ASP A 213 24.66 -8.30 -12.89
N SER A 214 25.18 -8.51 -14.11
CA SER A 214 26.51 -8.05 -14.52
C SER A 214 26.55 -6.57 -14.93
N ILE A 215 25.41 -5.96 -15.28
CA ILE A 215 25.29 -4.55 -15.69
C ILE A 215 24.22 -3.91 -14.81
N PRO A 216 24.60 -3.35 -13.64
CA PRO A 216 23.62 -2.86 -12.67
C PRO A 216 22.82 -1.64 -13.19
N HIS A 217 23.35 -0.91 -14.18
CA HIS A 217 22.67 0.19 -14.84
C HIS A 217 23.22 0.42 -16.25
N ILE A 218 22.39 1.03 -17.09
CA ILE A 218 22.76 1.55 -18.41
C ILE A 218 22.58 3.06 -18.43
N TRP A 219 23.43 3.75 -19.18
CA TRP A 219 23.35 5.21 -19.34
C TRP A 219 22.50 5.58 -20.55
N LEU A 220 21.60 6.55 -20.38
CA LEU A 220 20.94 7.26 -21.46
C LEU A 220 21.59 8.64 -21.61
N PRO A 221 22.47 8.84 -22.62
CA PRO A 221 23.17 10.11 -22.81
C PRO A 221 22.23 11.21 -23.29
N ILE A 222 22.37 12.42 -22.72
CA ILE A 222 21.63 13.61 -23.09
C ILE A 222 22.62 14.76 -23.30
N ASP A 223 22.74 15.22 -24.54
CA ASP A 223 23.65 16.29 -24.93
C ASP A 223 22.84 17.52 -25.38
N ALA A 224 23.18 18.69 -24.83
CA ALA A 224 22.53 19.95 -25.16
C ALA A 224 23.24 20.66 -26.32
N LYS A 225 22.50 20.95 -27.40
CA LYS A 225 23.04 21.63 -28.59
C LYS A 225 22.33 22.95 -28.86
N PHE A 226 23.11 23.99 -29.14
CA PHE A 226 22.58 25.34 -29.39
C PHE A 226 23.21 25.97 -30.65
N PRO A 227 22.68 25.69 -31.86
CA PRO A 227 23.18 26.25 -33.12
C PRO A 227 22.66 27.68 -33.35
N LYS A 228 22.90 28.57 -32.39
CA LYS A 228 22.38 29.95 -32.35
C LYS A 228 22.69 30.74 -33.62
N ASP A 229 23.94 30.72 -34.08
CA ASP A 229 24.36 31.58 -35.20
C ASP A 229 23.60 31.24 -36.48
N VAL A 230 23.37 29.94 -36.73
CA VAL A 230 22.63 29.48 -37.91
C VAL A 230 21.14 29.73 -37.76
N TYR A 231 20.61 29.60 -36.54
CA TYR A 231 19.24 29.99 -36.25
C TYR A 231 18.99 31.49 -36.40
N GLU A 232 19.91 32.35 -35.93
CA GLU A 232 19.83 33.81 -36.11
C GLU A 232 19.91 34.18 -37.60
N LYS A 233 20.76 33.51 -38.40
CA LYS A 233 20.76 33.70 -39.86
C LYS A 233 19.41 33.36 -40.47
N LEU A 234 18.78 32.27 -40.04
CA LEU A 234 17.45 31.88 -40.51
C LEU A 234 16.39 32.92 -40.12
N GLN A 235 16.39 33.41 -38.89
CA GLN A 235 15.47 34.47 -38.44
C GLN A 235 15.67 35.76 -39.24
N ASN A 236 16.91 36.20 -39.44
CA ASN A 236 17.19 37.36 -40.28
C ASN A 236 16.74 37.15 -41.74
N ALA A 237 16.83 35.93 -42.27
CA ALA A 237 16.32 35.61 -43.60
C ALA A 237 14.80 35.70 -43.67
N TYR A 238 14.08 35.26 -42.62
CA TYR A 238 12.63 35.45 -42.51
C TYR A 238 12.25 36.93 -42.43
N ASP A 239 12.95 37.73 -41.63
CA ASP A 239 12.69 39.17 -41.49
C ASP A 239 12.91 39.94 -42.80
N ASN A 240 13.91 39.53 -43.59
CA ASN A 240 14.16 40.11 -44.91
C ASN A 240 13.16 39.66 -45.98
N GLY A 241 12.43 38.56 -45.75
CA GLY A 241 11.39 38.06 -46.66
C GLY A 241 11.90 37.51 -48.00
N ASP A 242 13.19 37.22 -48.14
CA ASP A 242 13.78 36.65 -49.36
C ASP A 242 13.72 35.10 -49.33
N PRO A 243 12.91 34.46 -50.21
CA PRO A 243 12.77 33.01 -50.23
C PRO A 243 14.07 32.24 -50.46
N ALA A 244 15.01 32.79 -51.24
CA ALA A 244 16.27 32.12 -51.54
C ALA A 244 17.24 32.11 -50.34
N LEU A 245 17.25 33.21 -49.58
CA LEU A 245 18.03 33.31 -48.35
C LEU A 245 17.45 32.39 -47.26
N ILE A 246 16.12 32.31 -47.16
CA ILE A 246 15.44 31.40 -46.22
C ILE A 246 15.82 29.95 -46.54
N GLU A 247 15.70 29.52 -47.80
CA GLU A 247 16.04 28.15 -48.19
C GLU A 247 17.50 27.80 -47.88
N THR A 248 18.41 28.73 -48.12
CA THR A 248 19.84 28.55 -47.87
C THR A 248 20.13 28.44 -46.37
N ALA A 249 19.61 29.36 -45.56
CA ALA A 249 19.79 29.35 -44.10
C ALA A 249 19.15 28.11 -43.45
N GLN A 250 18.01 27.67 -43.99
CA GLN A 250 17.33 26.46 -43.51
C GLN A 250 18.14 25.19 -43.81
N LYS A 251 18.75 25.09 -45.01
CA LYS A 251 19.68 23.99 -45.34
C LYS A 251 20.93 24.00 -44.46
N GLU A 252 21.45 25.19 -44.14
CA GLU A 252 22.58 25.33 -43.22
C GLU A 252 22.20 24.80 -41.82
N LEU A 253 21.02 25.16 -41.31
CA LEU A 253 20.53 24.70 -40.01
C LEU A 253 20.39 23.17 -39.97
N ASP A 254 19.75 22.59 -40.98
CA ASP A 254 19.57 21.14 -41.11
C ASP A 254 20.93 20.41 -41.09
N SER A 255 21.91 20.93 -41.84
CA SER A 255 23.24 20.33 -41.93
C SER A 255 23.96 20.34 -40.58
N VAL A 256 23.82 21.43 -39.81
CA VAL A 256 24.43 21.55 -38.48
C VAL A 256 23.75 20.62 -37.48
N ILE A 257 22.42 20.54 -37.47
CA ILE A 257 21.67 19.63 -36.59
C ILE A 257 22.03 18.17 -36.92
N LYS A 258 22.14 17.82 -38.20
CA LYS A 258 22.57 16.49 -38.65
C LYS A 258 24.00 16.15 -38.23
N ALA A 259 24.93 17.12 -38.32
CA ALA A 259 26.30 16.93 -37.86
C ALA A 259 26.34 16.70 -36.34
N ASN A 260 25.58 17.47 -35.57
CA ASN A 260 25.47 17.27 -34.12
C ASN A 260 24.91 15.89 -33.78
N ALA A 261 23.91 15.40 -34.50
CA ALA A 261 23.33 14.08 -34.27
C ALA A 261 24.34 12.95 -34.53
N ARG A 262 25.10 13.10 -35.61
CA ARG A 262 26.22 12.19 -35.92
C ARG A 262 27.26 12.20 -34.80
N ASP A 263 27.64 13.38 -34.31
CA ASP A 263 28.64 13.52 -33.26
C ASP A 263 28.17 12.85 -31.96
N ILE A 264 26.94 13.13 -31.51
CA ILE A 264 26.31 12.51 -30.33
C ILE A 264 26.31 10.98 -30.47
N SER A 265 25.89 10.48 -31.62
CA SER A 265 25.85 9.03 -31.90
C SER A 265 27.24 8.40 -31.76
N THR A 266 28.25 8.98 -32.42
CA THR A 266 29.61 8.42 -32.44
C THR A 266 30.34 8.51 -31.10
N LYS A 267 30.05 9.53 -30.29
CA LYS A 267 30.71 9.77 -29.01
C LYS A 267 30.07 8.96 -27.88
N TYR A 268 28.74 8.87 -27.84
CA TYR A 268 28.04 8.45 -26.63
C TYR A 268 27.25 7.15 -26.74
N ILE A 269 26.96 6.63 -27.93
CA ILE A 269 26.21 5.37 -28.08
C ILE A 269 27.19 4.19 -28.11
N ASP A 270 27.23 3.40 -27.04
CA ASP A 270 28.08 2.23 -26.86
C ASP A 270 27.36 1.11 -26.05
N PRO A 271 26.32 0.45 -26.61
CA PRO A 271 25.73 -0.73 -25.99
C PRO A 271 26.78 -1.83 -25.74
N PRO A 272 26.76 -2.52 -24.58
CA PRO A 272 25.65 -2.60 -23.62
C PRO A 272 25.73 -1.61 -22.44
N HIS A 273 26.71 -0.70 -22.40
CA HIS A 273 26.88 0.24 -21.29
C HIS A 273 25.92 1.44 -21.38
N THR A 274 25.44 1.72 -22.59
CA THR A 274 24.48 2.78 -22.88
C THR A 274 23.23 2.21 -23.53
N THR A 275 22.18 3.02 -23.59
CA THR A 275 21.04 2.78 -24.48
C THR A 275 21.50 2.72 -25.95
N ASN A 276 20.68 2.08 -26.79
CA ASN A 276 20.87 2.04 -28.24
C ASN A 276 20.56 3.38 -28.94
N PHE A 277 20.06 4.37 -28.19
CA PHE A 277 19.81 5.72 -28.66
C PHE A 277 20.32 6.76 -27.66
N ALA A 278 20.47 7.99 -28.09
CA ALA A 278 20.80 9.15 -27.25
C ALA A 278 19.80 10.30 -27.49
N ILE A 279 19.77 11.25 -26.56
CA ILE A 279 18.91 12.44 -26.67
C ILE A 279 19.76 13.66 -27.05
N MET A 280 19.31 14.38 -28.07
CA MET A 280 19.78 15.73 -28.37
C MET A 280 18.75 16.72 -27.82
N PHE A 281 19.15 17.49 -26.82
CA PHE A 281 18.31 18.53 -26.22
C PHE A 281 18.56 19.88 -26.90
N LEU A 282 17.50 20.52 -27.35
CA LEU A 282 17.52 21.85 -27.97
C LEU A 282 16.83 22.86 -27.04
N PRO A 283 17.58 23.66 -26.26
CA PRO A 283 17.02 24.50 -25.18
C PRO A 283 16.03 25.58 -25.65
N PHE A 284 16.06 25.92 -26.94
CA PHE A 284 15.22 26.96 -27.52
C PHE A 284 14.10 26.32 -28.34
N GLU A 285 12.86 26.54 -27.90
CA GLU A 285 11.65 26.04 -28.55
C GLU A 285 11.59 26.43 -30.04
N GLY A 286 12.07 27.62 -30.40
CA GLY A 286 12.11 28.07 -31.80
C GLY A 286 13.01 27.19 -32.68
N ILE A 287 14.16 26.74 -32.17
CA ILE A 287 15.05 25.83 -32.90
C ILE A 287 14.40 24.44 -32.99
N TYR A 288 13.85 23.96 -31.88
CA TYR A 288 13.14 22.67 -31.85
C TYR A 288 11.97 22.65 -32.84
N ALA A 289 11.18 23.73 -32.91
CA ALA A 289 10.07 23.87 -33.84
C ALA A 289 10.51 23.82 -35.31
N GLU A 290 11.63 24.45 -35.67
CA GLU A 290 12.19 24.34 -37.02
C GLU A 290 12.60 22.90 -37.38
N VAL A 291 13.16 22.17 -36.43
CA VAL A 291 13.59 20.78 -36.64
C VAL A 291 12.36 19.85 -36.77
N VAL A 292 11.36 20.01 -35.90
CA VAL A 292 10.15 19.17 -35.88
C VAL A 292 9.27 19.39 -37.09
N ARG A 293 9.26 20.59 -37.69
CA ARG A 293 8.54 20.88 -38.94
C ARG A 293 8.93 19.95 -40.09
N LYS A 294 10.12 19.36 -40.07
CA LYS A 294 10.62 18.43 -41.09
C LYS A 294 10.65 17.01 -40.57
N ALA A 295 9.53 16.29 -40.75
CA ALA A 295 9.40 14.89 -40.34
C ALA A 295 10.55 14.00 -40.87
N ASP A 296 10.96 14.19 -42.11
CA ASP A 296 12.07 13.45 -42.74
C ASP A 296 13.41 13.63 -42.00
N LEU A 297 13.64 14.82 -41.43
CA LEU A 297 14.86 15.11 -40.68
C LEU A 297 14.86 14.28 -39.40
N LEU A 298 13.78 14.30 -38.61
CA LEU A 298 13.63 13.51 -37.40
C LEU A 298 13.78 12.00 -37.67
N GLU A 299 13.11 11.49 -38.71
CA GLU A 299 13.20 10.08 -39.08
C GLU A 299 14.64 9.71 -39.45
N SER A 300 15.33 10.56 -40.20
CA SER A 300 16.74 10.32 -40.56
C SER A 300 17.66 10.32 -39.33
N HIS A 301 17.36 11.11 -38.29
CA HIS A 301 18.15 11.16 -37.06
C HIS A 301 17.99 9.89 -36.24
N GLN A 302 16.75 9.44 -36.10
CA GLN A 302 16.44 8.21 -35.41
C GLN A 302 17.01 6.99 -36.16
N LYS A 303 16.84 6.91 -37.48
CA LYS A 303 17.24 5.74 -38.28
C LYS A 303 18.75 5.64 -38.50
N ASN A 304 19.44 6.75 -38.77
CA ASN A 304 20.84 6.72 -39.15
C ASN A 304 21.80 6.93 -37.96
N TYR A 305 21.36 7.64 -36.93
CA TYR A 305 22.22 8.03 -35.80
C TYR A 305 21.69 7.49 -34.46
N ASN A 306 20.48 6.93 -34.40
CA ASN A 306 19.80 6.58 -33.15
C ASN A 306 19.76 7.78 -32.18
N VAL A 307 19.53 8.98 -32.69
CA VAL A 307 19.40 10.19 -31.86
C VAL A 307 17.97 10.69 -31.93
N ILE A 308 17.39 10.92 -30.75
CA ILE A 308 16.06 11.52 -30.59
C ILE A 308 16.25 12.99 -30.23
N VAL A 309 15.57 13.87 -30.95
CA VAL A 309 15.62 15.32 -30.71
C VAL A 309 14.47 15.72 -29.78
N THR A 310 14.77 16.53 -28.75
CA THR A 310 13.76 17.09 -27.83
C THR A 310 14.02 18.58 -27.61
N GLY A 311 12.98 19.31 -27.23
CA GLY A 311 13.04 20.70 -26.76
C GLY A 311 12.62 20.81 -25.30
#